data_AF-A0A0M7BB51-F1
#
_entry.id   AF-A0A0M7BB51-F1
#
_cell.length_a   1.000
_cell.length_b   1.000
_cell.length_c   1.000
_cell.angle_alpha   90.00
_cell.angle_beta   90.00
_cell.angle_gamma   90.00
#
_symmetry.space_group_name_H-M   'P 1'
#
loop_
_entity.id
_entity.type
_entity.pdbx_description
1 polymer ?
#
loop_
_entity_poly.entity_id
_entity_poly.type
_entity_poly.pdbx_seq_one_letter_code
_entity_poly.pdbx_strand_id
1 'polypeptide(L)'
;MLSQLLKAEMAEREVRSISYHMKAARFPAYKDLFGFDFAASEINEALVRQLHRCEFMDAAENVVLIGGRGTGKSHVATALGVQAIEHHRKRVRFFSTVELVNALEQEKAQGKAGKIAEALVKTELVILDELGYLPFSASGGALLFHLLSPDNSREGGGGCVTV
;
A
#
# COMPACT_ATOMS: atom_id res chain seq x y z
N MET A 1 -3.43 0.17 -40.25
CA MET A 1 -3.52 1.57 -39.76
C MET A 1 -4.49 1.72 -38.58
N LEU A 2 -5.77 1.33 -38.65
CA LEU A 2 -6.70 1.48 -37.52
C LEU A 2 -6.28 0.75 -36.23
N SER A 3 -5.76 -0.49 -36.34
CA SER A 3 -5.24 -1.24 -35.19
C SER A 3 -4.02 -0.59 -34.51
N GLN A 4 -3.22 0.19 -35.24
CA GLN A 4 -2.07 0.90 -34.67
C GLN A 4 -2.51 2.13 -33.86
N LEU A 5 -3.52 2.86 -34.35
CA LEU A 5 -4.10 4.00 -33.61
C LEU A 5 -4.78 3.53 -32.33
N LEU A 6 -5.52 2.43 -32.38
CA LEU A 6 -6.19 1.85 -31.21
C LEU A 6 -5.17 1.39 -30.16
N LYS A 7 -4.07 0.75 -30.58
CA LYS A 7 -2.96 0.38 -29.68
C LYS A 7 -2.29 1.60 -29.04
N ALA A 8 -2.08 2.67 -29.80
CA ALA A 8 -1.48 3.90 -29.29
C ALA A 8 -2.39 4.58 -28.25
N GLU A 9 -3.69 4.64 -28.49
CA GLU A 9 -4.66 5.19 -27.53
C GLU A 9 -4.71 4.38 -26.24
N MET A 10 -4.72 3.04 -26.35
CA MET A 10 -4.68 2.15 -25.18
C MET A 10 -3.42 2.40 -24.34
N ALA A 11 -2.25 2.45 -24.99
CA ALA A 11 -0.99 2.73 -24.31
C ALA A 11 -1.00 4.09 -23.60
N GLU A 12 -1.57 5.12 -24.22
CA GLU A 12 -1.67 6.45 -23.60
C GLU A 12 -2.60 6.44 -22.38
N ARG A 13 -3.73 5.73 -22.45
CA ARG A 13 -4.64 5.56 -21.30
C ARG A 13 -3.95 4.83 -20.16
N GLU A 14 -3.16 3.80 -20.45
CA GLU A 14 -2.40 3.08 -19.44
C GLU A 14 -1.36 3.98 -18.75
N VAL A 15 -0.57 4.74 -19.51
CA VAL A 15 0.42 5.68 -18.96
C VAL A 15 -0.24 6.73 -18.06
N ARG A 16 -1.42 7.24 -18.47
CA ARG A 16 -2.19 8.19 -17.66
C ARG A 16 -2.71 7.54 -16.37
N SER A 17 -3.18 6.29 -16.43
CA SER A 17 -3.65 5.53 -15.27
C SER A 17 -2.53 5.28 -14.26
N ILE A 18 -1.36 4.82 -14.72
CA ILE A 18 -0.16 4.67 -13.87
C ILE A 18 0.18 5.99 -13.20
N SER A 19 0.31 7.05 -13.99
CA SER A 19 0.70 8.38 -13.50
C SER A 19 -0.29 8.89 -12.44
N TYR A 20 -1.58 8.62 -12.62
CA TYR A 20 -2.61 8.95 -11.65
C TYR A 20 -2.46 8.14 -10.35
N HIS A 21 -2.32 6.82 -10.45
CA HIS A 21 -2.19 5.95 -9.28
C HIS A 21 -0.90 6.20 -8.49
N MET A 22 0.23 6.45 -9.17
CA MET A 22 1.49 6.85 -8.53
C MET A 22 1.34 8.13 -7.70
N LYS A 23 0.64 9.14 -8.24
CA LYS A 23 0.33 10.38 -7.49
C LYS A 23 -0.64 10.12 -6.34
N ALA A 24 -1.66 9.29 -6.55
CA ALA A 24 -2.66 8.97 -5.55
C ALA A 24 -2.08 8.18 -4.37
N ALA A 25 -1.05 7.37 -4.61
CA ALA A 25 -0.42 6.54 -3.58
C ALA A 25 0.25 7.35 -2.47
N ARG A 26 0.78 8.54 -2.80
CA ARG A 26 1.56 9.43 -1.90
C ARG A 26 2.73 8.72 -1.22
N PHE A 27 3.53 7.99 -1.99
CA PHE A 27 4.80 7.50 -1.48
C PHE A 27 5.68 8.69 -1.03
N PRO A 28 6.43 8.55 0.07
CA PRO A 28 7.33 9.60 0.55
C PRO A 28 8.48 9.84 -0.45
N ALA A 29 8.91 8.80 -1.15
CA ALA A 29 9.86 8.86 -2.25
C ALA A 29 9.59 7.68 -3.21
N TYR A 30 9.98 7.81 -4.47
CA TYR A 30 10.02 6.67 -5.39
C TYR A 30 11.14 5.70 -4.96
N LYS A 31 10.80 4.42 -4.85
CA LYS A 31 11.73 3.33 -4.54
C LYS A 31 11.31 2.11 -5.35
N ASP A 32 12.27 1.48 -6.01
CA ASP A 32 12.08 0.20 -6.69
C ASP A 32 12.95 -0.87 -6.03
N LEU A 33 12.70 -2.14 -6.37
CA LEU A 33 13.49 -3.23 -5.82
C LEU A 33 14.89 -3.33 -6.43
N PHE A 34 15.08 -2.77 -7.64
CA PHE A 34 16.37 -2.81 -8.33
C PHE A 34 17.44 -1.99 -7.60
N GLY A 35 17.06 -0.85 -7.02
CA GLY A 35 17.93 -0.01 -6.20
C GLY A 35 18.08 -0.46 -4.75
N PHE A 36 17.61 -1.66 -4.37
CA PHE A 36 17.71 -2.17 -3.01
C PHE A 36 18.94 -3.09 -2.83
N ASP A 37 19.81 -2.74 -1.88
CA ASP A 37 20.96 -3.57 -1.53
C ASP A 37 20.59 -4.58 -0.44
N PHE A 38 20.33 -5.82 -0.86
CA PHE A 38 20.04 -6.93 0.05
C PHE A 38 21.25 -7.36 0.87
N ALA A 39 22.48 -7.11 0.42
CA ALA A 39 23.67 -7.47 1.19
C ALA A 39 23.85 -6.54 2.42
N ALA A 40 23.28 -5.34 2.36
CA ALA A 40 23.27 -4.37 3.46
C ALA A 40 22.02 -4.47 4.37
N SER A 41 21.16 -5.49 4.18
CA SER A 41 19.90 -5.65 4.90
C SER A 41 19.76 -7.05 5.50
N GLU A 42 19.10 -7.13 6.66
CA GLU A 42 18.73 -8.42 7.28
C GLU A 42 17.43 -9.00 6.72
N ILE A 43 16.81 -8.34 5.73
CA ILE A 43 15.55 -8.78 5.13
C ILE A 43 15.80 -10.01 4.24
N ASN A 44 14.93 -11.00 4.34
CA ASN A 44 14.97 -12.20 3.50
C ASN A 44 14.69 -11.86 2.02
N GLU A 45 15.75 -11.85 1.21
CA GLU A 45 15.67 -11.55 -0.23
C GLU A 45 14.70 -12.47 -0.98
N ALA A 46 14.70 -13.76 -0.70
CA ALA A 46 13.84 -14.72 -1.39
C ALA A 46 12.36 -14.41 -1.15
N LEU A 47 12.00 -14.09 0.10
CA LEU A 47 10.66 -13.67 0.48
C LEU A 47 10.28 -12.35 -0.21
N VAL A 48 11.17 -11.36 -0.22
CA VAL A 48 10.88 -10.07 -0.88
C VAL A 48 10.66 -10.24 -2.38
N ARG A 49 11.48 -11.06 -3.05
CA ARG A 49 11.31 -11.36 -4.48
C ARG A 49 10.00 -12.10 -4.76
N GLN A 50 9.56 -12.97 -3.85
CA GLN A 50 8.24 -13.60 -3.92
C GLN A 50 7.12 -12.56 -3.77
N LEU A 51 7.19 -11.71 -2.75
CA LEU A 51 6.21 -10.64 -2.52
C LEU A 51 6.16 -9.67 -3.70
N HIS A 52 7.29 -9.40 -4.37
CA HIS A 52 7.35 -8.53 -5.54
C HIS A 52 6.57 -9.05 -6.77
N ARG A 53 6.07 -10.31 -6.73
CA ARG A 53 5.11 -10.79 -7.72
C ARG A 53 3.67 -10.34 -7.46
N CYS A 54 3.41 -9.73 -6.30
CA CYS A 54 2.11 -9.23 -5.84
C CYS A 54 1.00 -10.29 -5.72
N GLU A 55 1.32 -11.58 -5.78
CA GLU A 55 0.37 -12.70 -5.64
C GLU A 55 -0.37 -12.69 -4.30
N PHE A 56 0.28 -12.20 -3.23
CA PHE A 56 -0.32 -12.04 -1.90
C PHE A 56 -1.54 -11.10 -1.92
N MET A 57 -1.59 -10.15 -2.85
CA MET A 57 -2.72 -9.23 -2.98
C MET A 57 -3.97 -9.93 -3.51
N ASP A 58 -3.79 -10.87 -4.43
CA ASP A 58 -4.90 -11.64 -5.00
C ASP A 58 -5.44 -12.67 -3.98
N ALA A 59 -4.57 -13.14 -3.07
CA ALA A 59 -4.95 -13.97 -1.93
C ALA A 59 -5.46 -13.17 -0.71
N ALA A 60 -5.48 -11.83 -0.78
CA ALA A 60 -5.82 -10.93 0.33
C ALA A 60 -5.01 -11.20 1.63
N GLU A 61 -3.75 -11.60 1.48
CA GLU A 61 -2.87 -11.93 2.60
C GLU A 61 -2.14 -10.68 3.11
N ASN A 62 -2.29 -10.37 4.40
CA ASN A 62 -1.55 -9.27 5.01
C ASN A 62 -0.06 -9.60 5.14
N VAL A 63 0.78 -8.64 4.76
CA VAL A 63 2.24 -8.74 4.86
C VAL A 63 2.72 -7.85 6.00
N VAL A 64 3.55 -8.41 6.88
CA VAL A 64 4.16 -7.67 7.99
C VAL A 64 5.67 -7.85 7.95
N LEU A 65 6.38 -6.76 7.71
CA LEU A 65 7.83 -6.67 7.69
C LEU A 65 8.32 -6.30 9.09
N ILE A 66 9.07 -7.21 9.73
CA ILE A 66 9.57 -7.04 11.10
C ILE A 66 11.10 -6.95 11.08
N GLY A 67 11.67 -6.08 11.94
CA GLY A 67 13.10 -6.06 12.24
C GLY A 67 13.57 -4.69 12.76
N GLY A 68 14.88 -4.51 12.92
CA GLY A 68 15.46 -3.24 13.38
C GLY A 68 15.20 -2.04 12.45
N ARG A 69 15.37 -0.83 12.98
CA ARG A 69 15.35 0.42 12.20
C ARG A 69 16.49 0.41 11.18
N GLY A 70 16.26 1.00 10.01
CA GLY A 70 17.29 1.12 8.97
C GLY A 70 17.52 -0.13 8.11
N THR A 71 16.81 -1.24 8.36
CA THR A 71 16.93 -2.49 7.58
C THR A 71 16.23 -2.44 6.22
N GLY A 72 15.61 -1.33 5.85
CA GLY A 72 15.03 -1.16 4.50
C GLY A 72 13.55 -1.57 4.35
N LYS A 73 12.81 -1.81 5.44
CA LYS A 73 11.38 -2.17 5.39
C LYS A 73 10.53 -1.17 4.61
N SER A 74 10.67 0.11 4.92
CA SER A 74 9.95 1.18 4.22
C SER A 74 10.28 1.24 2.72
N HIS A 75 11.54 0.93 2.35
CA HIS A 75 11.95 0.83 0.95
C HIS A 75 11.25 -0.35 0.28
N VAL A 76 11.32 -1.54 0.88
CA VAL A 76 10.67 -2.75 0.35
C VAL A 76 9.16 -2.54 0.21
N ALA A 77 8.48 -2.04 1.24
CA ALA A 77 7.05 -1.77 1.21
C ALA A 77 6.69 -0.78 0.09
N THR A 78 7.48 0.28 -0.07
CA THR A 78 7.31 1.23 -1.19
C THR A 78 7.53 0.57 -2.55
N ALA A 79 8.58 -0.24 -2.69
CA ALA A 79 8.89 -0.95 -3.93
C ALA A 79 7.78 -1.93 -4.34
N LEU A 80 7.20 -2.65 -3.38
CA LEU A 80 6.03 -3.50 -3.61
C LEU A 80 4.83 -2.67 -4.10
N GLY A 81 4.61 -1.49 -3.52
CA GLY A 81 3.56 -0.57 -3.95
C GLY A 81 3.77 -0.01 -5.36
N VAL A 82 5.00 0.38 -5.70
CA VAL A 82 5.37 0.83 -7.04
C VAL A 82 5.13 -0.29 -8.05
N GLN A 83 5.62 -1.50 -7.76
CA GLN A 83 5.42 -2.69 -8.58
C GLN A 83 3.93 -2.99 -8.83
N ALA A 84 3.10 -2.92 -7.78
CA ALA A 84 1.66 -3.14 -7.87
C ALA A 84 0.97 -2.11 -8.80
N ILE A 85 1.44 -0.86 -8.85
CA ILE A 85 0.89 0.15 -9.76
C ILE A 85 1.41 -0.04 -11.19
N GLU A 86 2.73 -0.11 -11.35
CA GLU A 86 3.39 -0.07 -12.65
C GLU A 86 3.21 -1.34 -13.47
N HIS A 87 3.06 -2.49 -12.81
CA HIS A 87 2.92 -3.78 -13.48
C HIS A 87 1.54 -4.40 -13.32
N HIS A 88 0.82 -4.11 -12.23
CA HIS A 88 -0.47 -4.76 -11.94
C HIS A 88 -1.66 -3.79 -11.95
N ARG A 89 -1.44 -2.49 -12.19
CA ARG A 89 -2.49 -1.45 -12.26
C ARG A 89 -3.37 -1.39 -11.00
N LYS A 90 -2.81 -1.78 -9.86
CA LYS A 90 -3.53 -1.80 -8.57
C LYS A 90 -3.59 -0.40 -7.98
N ARG A 91 -4.69 -0.11 -7.28
CA ARG A 91 -4.84 1.12 -6.48
C ARG A 91 -4.10 0.97 -5.16
N VAL A 92 -3.03 1.75 -4.96
CA VAL A 92 -2.20 1.67 -3.75
C VAL A 92 -2.31 2.97 -2.96
N ARG A 93 -2.20 2.89 -1.64
CA ARG A 93 -2.12 4.05 -0.75
C ARG A 93 -1.12 3.83 0.37
N PHE A 94 -0.16 4.75 0.50
CA PHE A 94 0.81 4.78 1.59
C PHE A 94 0.37 5.72 2.71
N PHE A 95 0.56 5.28 3.95
CA PHE A 95 0.40 6.10 5.15
C PHE A 95 1.54 5.83 6.13
N SER A 96 2.02 6.89 6.79
CA SER A 96 2.57 6.69 8.14
C SER A 96 1.43 6.27 9.05
N THR A 97 1.64 5.23 9.84
CA THR A 97 0.62 4.72 10.77
C THR A 97 0.15 5.84 11.71
N VAL A 98 1.06 6.72 12.13
CA VAL A 98 0.77 7.87 13.00
C VAL A 98 -0.19 8.84 12.32
N GLU A 99 0.10 9.20 11.07
CA GLU A 99 -0.73 10.13 10.30
C GLU A 99 -2.13 9.58 10.05
N LEU A 100 -2.25 8.27 9.77
CA LEU A 100 -3.54 7.63 9.55
C LEU A 100 -4.39 7.64 10.82
N VAL A 101 -3.82 7.26 11.96
CA VAL A 101 -4.53 7.26 13.25
C VAL A 101 -5.01 8.67 13.59
N ASN A 102 -4.13 9.67 13.48
CA ASN A 102 -4.49 11.07 13.74
C ASN A 102 -5.62 11.55 12.82
N ALA A 103 -5.57 11.21 11.53
CA ALA A 103 -6.61 11.57 10.57
C ALA A 103 -7.96 10.91 10.89
N LEU A 104 -7.96 9.64 11.29
CA LEU A 104 -9.16 8.91 11.70
C LEU A 104 -9.76 9.47 12.99
N GLU A 105 -8.94 9.78 14.00
CA GLU A 105 -9.40 10.39 15.25
C GLU A 105 -9.99 11.78 15.00
N GLN A 106 -9.34 12.59 14.15
CA GLN A 106 -9.84 13.91 13.77
C GLN A 106 -11.17 13.82 13.00
N GLU A 107 -11.31 12.88 12.06
CA GLU A 107 -12.55 12.66 11.31
C GLU A 107 -13.70 12.25 12.24
N LYS A 108 -13.42 11.35 13.19
CA LYS A 108 -14.37 10.93 14.21
C LYS A 108 -14.82 12.09 15.10
N ALA A 109 -13.88 12.94 15.55
CA ALA A 109 -14.19 14.11 16.37
C ALA A 109 -15.06 15.15 15.65
N GLN A 110 -14.96 15.24 14.32
CA GLN A 110 -15.79 16.14 13.50
C GLN A 110 -17.19 15.59 13.19
N GLY A 111 -17.52 14.36 13.63
CA GLY A 111 -18.78 13.69 13.29
C GLY A 111 -18.91 13.35 11.80
N LYS A 112 -17.78 13.31 11.06
CA LYS A 112 -17.72 13.02 9.62
C LYS A 112 -17.15 11.62 9.34
N ALA A 113 -17.28 10.70 10.28
CA ALA A 113 -16.71 9.37 10.19
C ALA A 113 -17.11 8.71 8.85
N GLY A 114 -16.13 8.33 8.04
CA GLY A 114 -16.37 7.51 6.86
C GLY A 114 -15.59 7.87 5.59
N LYS A 115 -15.12 9.10 5.38
CA LYS A 115 -14.45 9.44 4.10
C LYS A 115 -13.12 8.70 3.96
N ILE A 116 -12.33 8.66 5.04
CA ILE A 116 -11.07 7.92 5.05
C ILE A 116 -11.35 6.42 4.88
N ALA A 117 -12.34 5.89 5.61
CA ALA A 117 -12.73 4.49 5.50
C ALA A 117 -13.19 4.12 4.07
N GLU A 118 -14.05 4.93 3.44
CA GLU A 118 -14.50 4.74 2.06
C GLU A 118 -13.35 4.80 1.04
N ALA A 119 -12.37 5.67 1.25
CA ALA A 119 -11.19 5.73 0.40
C ALA A 119 -10.33 4.46 0.55
N LEU A 120 -10.15 3.96 1.78
CA LEU A 120 -9.44 2.72 2.06
C LEU A 120 -10.16 1.49 1.49
N VAL A 121 -11.50 1.49 1.49
CA VAL A 121 -12.31 0.43 0.83
C VAL A 121 -12.01 0.30 -0.65
N LYS A 122 -11.77 1.42 -1.33
CA LYS A 122 -11.50 1.46 -2.78
C LYS A 122 -10.04 1.20 -3.13
N THR A 123 -9.18 1.02 -2.14
CA THR A 123 -7.74 0.77 -2.31
C THR A 123 -7.49 -0.74 -2.31
N GLU A 124 -6.61 -1.22 -3.19
CA GLU A 124 -6.23 -2.63 -3.33
C GLU A 124 -4.95 -2.98 -2.56
N LEU A 125 -4.14 -2.00 -2.21
CA LEU A 125 -2.99 -2.17 -1.31
C LEU A 125 -2.85 -0.94 -0.41
N VAL A 126 -2.92 -1.13 0.89
CA VAL A 126 -2.63 -0.11 1.89
C VAL A 126 -1.28 -0.42 2.50
N ILE A 127 -0.35 0.52 2.42
CA ILE A 127 0.96 0.42 3.06
C ILE A 127 0.96 1.27 4.33
N LEU A 128 1.27 0.66 5.46
CA LEU A 128 1.32 1.31 6.78
C LEU A 128 2.75 1.26 7.33
N ASP A 129 3.47 2.36 7.24
CA ASP A 129 4.84 2.43 7.77
C ASP A 129 4.87 2.83 9.25
N GLU A 130 5.96 2.50 9.94
CA GLU A 130 6.25 2.90 11.32
C GLU A 130 5.26 2.38 12.38
N LEU A 131 4.55 1.28 12.11
CA LEU A 131 3.55 0.71 13.01
C LEU A 131 4.11 0.35 14.41
N GLY A 132 5.42 0.08 14.50
CA GLY A 132 6.11 -0.31 15.73
C GLY A 132 6.45 0.82 16.72
N TYR A 133 6.09 2.08 16.45
CA TYR A 133 6.50 3.22 17.30
C TYR A 133 5.36 4.05 17.91
N LEU A 134 4.11 3.62 17.75
CA LEU A 134 2.95 4.32 18.28
C LEU A 134 2.65 3.91 19.73
N PRO A 135 2.55 4.86 20.69
CA PRO A 135 1.83 4.59 21.91
C PRO A 135 0.35 4.47 21.54
N PHE A 136 -0.18 3.24 21.47
CA PHE A 136 -1.59 3.04 21.17
C PHE A 136 -2.44 3.77 22.21
N SER A 137 -3.15 4.83 21.80
CA SER A 137 -4.45 5.10 22.42
C SER A 137 -5.30 3.85 22.20
N ALA A 138 -6.07 3.41 23.20
CA ALA A 138 -6.94 2.23 23.04
C ALA A 138 -7.90 2.38 21.83
N SER A 139 -8.26 3.63 21.49
CA SER A 139 -9.02 3.98 20.29
C SER A 139 -8.25 3.75 18.99
N GLY A 140 -7.00 4.20 18.89
CA GLY A 140 -6.18 4.06 17.68
C GLY A 140 -5.86 2.60 17.34
N GLY A 141 -5.55 1.79 18.37
CA GLY A 141 -5.30 0.36 18.19
C GLY A 141 -6.53 -0.40 17.66
N ALA A 142 -7.72 -0.10 18.18
CA ALA A 142 -8.96 -0.70 17.70
C ALA A 142 -9.28 -0.32 16.24
N LEU A 143 -8.99 0.93 15.85
CA LEU A 143 -9.17 1.40 14.46
C LEU A 143 -8.23 0.66 13.50
N LEU A 144 -6.96 0.51 13.85
CA LEU A 144 -6.01 -0.24 13.03
C LEU A 144 -6.36 -1.73 12.96
N PHE A 145 -6.76 -2.34 14.07
CA PHE A 145 -7.22 -3.72 14.07
C PHE A 145 -8.44 -3.91 13.15
N HIS A 146 -9.39 -2.98 13.18
CA HIS A 146 -10.54 -3.01 12.26
C HIS A 146 -10.13 -2.85 10.79
N LEU A 147 -9.03 -2.13 10.50
CA LEU A 147 -8.50 -2.01 9.13
C LEU A 147 -7.73 -3.26 8.68
N LEU A 148 -7.02 -3.91 9.60
CA LEU A 148 -6.23 -5.13 9.35
C LEU A 148 -7.06 -6.41 9.37
N SER A 149 -8.25 -6.37 9.98
CA SER A 149 -9.10 -7.54 10.15
C SER A 149 -9.64 -8.04 8.79
N PRO A 150 -9.49 -9.34 8.49
CA PRO A 150 -10.03 -9.94 7.27
C PRO A 150 -11.57 -9.86 7.20
N ASP A 151 -12.24 -9.78 8.35
CA ASP A 151 -13.71 -9.72 8.48
C ASP A 151 -14.34 -8.35 8.16
N ASN A 152 -13.55 -7.33 7.79
CA ASN A 152 -14.09 -6.11 7.19
C ASN A 152 -14.46 -6.39 5.71
N SER A 153 -15.43 -7.29 5.54
CA SER A 153 -15.99 -7.89 4.33
C SER A 153 -16.01 -6.96 3.11
N ARG A 154 -15.47 -7.39 1.97
CA ARG A 154 -15.60 -6.67 0.68
C ARG A 154 -15.83 -7.65 -0.48
N GLU A 155 -17.09 -7.86 -0.82
CA GLU A 155 -17.49 -8.40 -2.13
C GLU A 155 -16.97 -7.45 -3.23
N GLY A 156 -15.87 -7.83 -3.89
CA GLY A 156 -15.25 -7.07 -4.98
C GLY A 156 -13.90 -6.46 -4.61
N GLY A 157 -12.85 -7.28 -4.63
CA GLY A 157 -11.44 -6.84 -4.64
C GLY A 157 -11.01 -6.07 -3.39
N GLY A 158 -10.95 -6.77 -2.25
CA GLY A 158 -10.48 -6.20 -0.98
C GLY A 158 -8.97 -5.90 -1.00
N GLY A 159 -8.59 -4.72 -0.53
CA GLY A 159 -7.19 -4.34 -0.48
C GLY A 159 -6.39 -5.05 0.60
N CYS A 160 -5.19 -5.48 0.25
CA CYS A 160 -4.20 -6.03 1.16
C CYS A 160 -3.55 -4.93 2.02
N VAL A 161 -3.13 -5.25 3.25
CA VAL A 161 -2.27 -4.37 4.04
C VAL A 161 -0.82 -4.88 4.06
N THR A 162 0.12 -3.98 3.79
CA THR A 162 1.56 -4.23 3.93
C THR A 162 2.13 -3.28 4.98
N VAL A 163 2.68 -3.85 6.05
CA VAL A 163 3.35 -3.14 7.15
C VAL A 163 4.85 -3.35 7.02
#